data_AF-A0A8R7UMM2-F1
#
_entry.id   AF-A0A8R7UMM2-F1
#
_cell.length_a   1.000
_cell.length_b   1.000
_cell.length_c   1.000
_cell.angle_alpha   90.00
_cell.angle_beta   90.00
_cell.angle_gamma   90.00
#
_symmetry.space_group_name_H-M   'P 1'
#
loop_
_entity.id
_entity.type
_entity.pdbx_description
1 polymer ?
#
loop_
_entity_poly.entity_id
_entity_poly.type
_entity_poly.pdbx_seq_one_letter_code
_entity_poly.pdbx_strand_id
1 'polypeptide(L)' 'MDQFNNSIDAKVLFGSTKACREGISLVGASRVVILDVHLNPSVTCQAIGPAYWPGQQKKVLAHSS' A
#
# COMPACT_ATOMS: atom_id res chain seq x y z
N MET A 1 8.74 -8.79 2.09
CA MET A 1 8.06 -8.10 0.96
C MET A 1 8.22 -8.83 -0.35
N ASP A 2 9.35 -9.50 -0.61
CA ASP A 2 9.58 -10.25 -1.85
C ASP A 2 8.51 -11.30 -2.16
N GLN A 3 7.97 -11.99 -1.14
CA GLN A 3 6.88 -12.94 -1.35
C GLN A 3 5.62 -12.26 -1.87
N PHE A 4 5.24 -11.09 -1.33
CA PHE A 4 4.06 -10.35 -1.82
C PHE A 4 4.30 -9.71 -3.20
N ASN A 5 5.52 -9.23 -3.46
CA ASN A 5 5.83 -8.57 -4.73
C ASN A 5 6.03 -9.56 -5.89
N ASN A 6 6.49 -10.79 -5.63
CA ASN A 6 6.85 -11.76 -6.67
C ASN A 6 5.97 -13.02 -6.71
N SER A 7 5.21 -13.34 -5.66
CA SER A 7 4.33 -14.53 -5.64
C SER A 7 2.91 -14.18 -6.04
N ILE A 8 2.28 -15.06 -6.81
CA ILE A 8 0.85 -14.98 -7.14
C ILE A 8 -0.06 -15.51 -6.01
N ASP A 9 0.49 -16.31 -5.09
CA ASP A 9 -0.28 -16.87 -3.97
C ASP A 9 -0.55 -15.80 -2.89
N ALA A 10 0.36 -14.84 -2.75
CA ALA A 10 0.26 -13.74 -1.80
C ALA A 10 -0.63 -12.61 -2.35
N LYS A 11 -1.95 -12.83 -2.37
CA LYS A 11 -2.92 -11.88 -2.96
C LYS A 11 -3.24 -10.67 -2.08
N VAL A 12 -3.11 -10.81 -0.76
CA VAL A 12 -3.52 -9.78 0.21
C VAL A 12 -2.42 -9.60 1.25
N LEU A 13 -2.09 -8.34 1.54
CA LEU A 13 -1.18 -7.95 2.61
C LEU A 13 -1.93 -7.06 3.60
N PHE A 14 -1.90 -7.43 4.87
CA PHE A 14 -2.37 -6.58 5.96
C PHE A 14 -1.18 -5.87 6.60
N GLY A 15 -1.29 -4.57 6.77
CA GLY A 15 -0.27 -3.74 7.40
C GLY A 15 -0.91 -2.62 8.20
N SER A 16 -0.25 -2.18 9.26
CA SER A 16 -0.66 -0.97 9.97
C SER A 16 -0.25 0.26 9.17
N THR A 17 -1.04 1.33 9.24
CA THR A 17 -0.70 2.63 8.63
C THR A 17 0.66 3.15 9.11
N LYS A 18 1.03 2.88 10.36
CA LYS A 18 2.35 3.22 10.90
C LYS A 18 3.48 2.48 10.19
N ALA A 19 3.38 1.15 10.07
CA ALA A 19 4.40 0.35 9.38
C ALA A 19 4.51 0.73 7.89
N CYS A 20 3.39 1.05 7.23
CA CYS A 20 3.40 1.51 5.84
C CYS A 20 4.15 2.83 5.65
N ARG A 21 4.13 3.72 6.65
CA ARG A 21 4.86 5.00 6.62
C ARG A 21 6.38 4.85 6.74
N GLU A 22 6.87 3.70 7.18
CA GLU A 22 8.31 3.42 7.29
C GLU A 22 8.96 3.10 5.93
N GLY A 23 8.19 3.09 4.84
CA GLY A 23 8.74 2.96 3.48
C GLY A 23 8.83 1.54 2.96
N ILE A 24 7.91 0.65 3.36
CA ILE A 24 7.80 -0.70 2.79
C ILE A 24 7.38 -0.66 1.32
N SER A 25 8.15 -1.32 0.45
CA SER A 25 7.86 -1.38 -0.99
C SER A 25 6.67 -2.29 -1.31
N LEU A 26 5.60 -1.70 -1.85
CA LEU A 26 4.35 -2.36 -2.22
C LEU A 26 4.17 -2.44 -3.74
N VAL A 27 5.25 -2.73 -4.46
CA VAL A 27 5.26 -2.72 -5.94
C VAL A 27 4.32 -3.78 -6.54
N GLY A 28 4.05 -4.87 -5.81
CA GLY A 28 3.07 -5.89 -6.21
C GLY A 28 1.61 -5.43 -6.11
N ALA A 29 1.30 -4.43 -5.30
CA ALA A 29 -0.07 -4.03 -4.98
C ALA A 29 -0.72 -3.24 -6.13
N SER A 30 -1.94 -3.62 -6.52
CA SER A 30 -2.76 -2.86 -7.48
C SER A 30 -3.97 -2.17 -6.84
N ARG A 31 -4.36 -2.61 -5.65
CA ARG A 31 -5.49 -2.05 -4.91
C ARG A 31 -5.05 -1.84 -3.46
N VAL A 32 -5.36 -0.66 -2.93
CA VAL A 32 -5.09 -0.31 -1.54
C VAL A 32 -6.43 0.06 -0.90
N VAL A 33 -6.77 -0.63 0.18
CA VAL A 33 -7.97 -0.35 0.97
C VAL A 33 -7.53 0.17 2.32
N ILE A 34 -7.96 1.38 2.65
CA ILE A 34 -7.68 2.01 3.94
C ILE A 34 -8.88 1.75 4.83
N LEU A 35 -8.68 0.90 5.84
CA LEU A 35 -9.71 0.54 6.82
C LEU A 35 -9.79 1.52 8.00
N ASP A 36 -8.76 2.35 8.19
CA ASP A 36 -8.68 3.31 9.29
C ASP A 36 -8.56 4.73 8.74
N VAL A 37 -9.57 5.56 9.00
CA VAL A 37 -9.57 6.98 8.66
C VAL A 37 -8.90 7.74 9.80
N HIS A 38 -7.66 8.15 9.54
CA HIS A 38 -6.97 9.08 10.41
C HIS A 38 -7.48 10.51 10.19
N LEU A 39 -7.61 11.29 11.27
CA LEU A 39 -7.99 12.71 11.21
C LEU A 39 -7.09 13.55 10.30
N ASN A 40 -5.84 13.11 10.13
CA ASN A 40 -4.82 13.78 9.33
C ASN A 40 -4.68 13.08 7.97
N PRO A 41 -5.14 13.68 6.85
CA PRO A 41 -5.08 13.07 5.53
C PRO A 41 -3.65 12.79 5.07
N SER A 42 -2.67 13.59 5.55
CA SER A 42 -1.25 13.38 5.27
C SER A 42 -0.73 12.03 5.77
N VAL A 43 -1.29 11.49 6.86
CA VAL A 43 -0.90 10.18 7.41
C VAL A 43 -1.27 9.09 6.41
N THR A 44 -2.49 9.17 5.87
CA THR A 44 -2.99 8.25 4.84
C THR A 44 -2.17 8.37 3.56
N CYS A 45 -1.91 9.60 3.09
CA CYS A 45 -1.08 9.84 1.90
C CYS A 45 0.34 9.26 2.03
N GLN A 46 0.97 9.39 3.20
CA GLN A 46 2.29 8.82 3.46
C GLN A 46 2.26 7.30 3.53
N ALA A 47 1.18 6.70 4.06
CA ALA A 47 1.03 5.25 4.12
C ALA A 47 0.78 4.62 2.73
N ILE A 48 0.10 5.32 1.82
CA ILE A 48 -0.14 4.84 0.45
C ILE A 48 1.01 5.14 -0.51
N GLY A 49 1.83 6.16 -0.22
CA GLY A 49 2.93 6.60 -1.08
C GLY A 49 3.82 5.46 -1.61
N PRO A 50 4.20 4.47 -0.77
CA PRO A 50 5.02 3.34 -1.22
C PRO A 50 4.35 2.40 -2.24
N ALA A 51 3.02 2.43 -2.38
CA ALA A 51 2.32 1.71 -3.46
C ALA A 51 2.42 2.44 -4.81
N TYR A 52 2.74 3.73 -4.83
CA TYR A 52 2.93 4.53 -6.05
C TYR A 52 4.41 4.63 -6.45
N TRP A 53 5.17 3.56 -6.22
CA TRP A 53 6.62 3.56 -6.40
C TRP A 53 7.04 3.84 -7.86
N PRO A 54 8.16 4.53 -8.11
CA PRO A 54 8.72 4.68 -9.46
C PRO A 54 9.06 3.30 -10.05
N GLY A 55 8.34 2.88 -11.09
CA GLY A 55 8.42 1.53 -11.67
C GLY A 55 7.14 0.70 -11.55
N GLN A 56 6.11 1.21 -10.88
CA GLN A 56 4.79 0.62 -10.81
C GLN A 56 4.12 0.62 -12.21
N GLN A 57 4.03 -0.55 -12.85
CA GLN A 57 3.34 -0.67 -14.15
C GLN A 57 1.82 -0.89 -14.00
N LYS A 58 1.35 -1.19 -12.79
CA LYS A 58 -0.06 -1.48 -12.51
C LYS A 58 -0.77 -0.22 -12.01
N LYS A 59 -1.99 0.01 -12.49
CA LYS A 59 -2.82 1.12 -12.01
C LYS A 59 -3.22 0.86 -10.56
N VAL A 60 -2.75 1.70 -9.64
CA VAL A 60 -3.06 1.61 -8.21
C VAL A 60 -4.32 2.41 -7.90
N LEU A 61 -5.33 1.71 -7.37
CA LEU A 61 -6.57 2.34 -6.90
C LEU A 61 -6.60 2.31 -5.37
N ALA A 62 -6.72 3.49 -4.75
CA ALA A 62 -6.92 3.64 -3.32
C ALA A 62 -8.40 3.87 -3.03
N HIS A 63 -8.96 3.12 -2.08
CA HIS A 63 -10.32 3.30 -1.58
C HIS A 63 -10.28 3.50 -0.06
N SER A 64 -10.97 4.53 0.42
CA SER A 64 -11.25 4.77 1.84
C SER A 64 -12.72 4.48 2.09
N SER A 65 -13.02 3.56 2.99
CA SER A 65 -14.36 3.31 3.51
C SER A 65 -14.74 4.32 4.59
#